data_AF-A0A1Q5NFV5-F1
#
_entry.id   AF-A0A1Q5NFV5-F1
#
_cell.length_a   1.000
_cell.length_b   1.000
_cell.length_c   1.000
_cell.angle_alpha   90.00
_cell.angle_beta   90.00
_cell.angle_gamma   90.00
#
_symmetry.space_group_name_H-M   'P 1'
#
loop_
_entity.id
_entity.type
_entity.pdbx_description
1 polymer ?
#
loop_
_entity_poly.entity_id
_entity_poly.type
_entity_poly.pdbx_seq_one_letter_code
_entity_poly.pdbx_strand_id
1 'polypeptide(L)'
;MDANHDGYVDWTDYQKLADRYIQAYQLGKDDRRARALQSFCQIFWLELLRHSGVDADRLTKDQFITANRLAVIDTSRLNVTEGGGHAIFDVLDENGDNEISKDEFARFLRDVWKTDGPDAMDMFTKLDTDGDGVISRHEFIRAVREHFLSNDPDAPGGLFFAHV
;
A
#
# COMPACT_ATOMS: atom_id res chain seq x y z
N MET A 1 -10.18 -0.06 4.50
CA MET A 1 -10.08 1.22 3.80
C MET A 1 -11.43 1.88 3.87
N ASP A 2 -11.55 2.90 4.72
CA ASP A 2 -12.62 3.89 4.85
C ASP A 2 -11.96 5.01 5.68
N ALA A 3 -11.16 5.82 5.00
CA ALA A 3 -10.19 6.73 5.59
C ALA A 3 -10.84 8.01 6.13
N ASN A 4 -12.05 8.30 5.66
CA ASN A 4 -12.86 9.41 6.13
C ASN A 4 -13.94 8.99 7.15
N HIS A 5 -14.11 7.68 7.37
CA HIS A 5 -15.09 7.07 8.27
C HIS A 5 -16.55 7.41 7.92
N ASP A 6 -16.85 7.54 6.62
CA ASP A 6 -18.20 7.83 6.13
C ASP A 6 -19.04 6.58 5.82
N GLY A 7 -18.43 5.39 5.96
CA GLY A 7 -19.07 4.09 5.73
C GLY A 7 -19.01 3.62 4.27
N TYR A 8 -18.36 4.37 3.39
CA TYR A 8 -18.11 4.04 2.00
C TYR A 8 -16.61 4.05 1.71
N VAL A 9 -16.26 3.57 0.52
CA VAL A 9 -14.93 3.71 -0.05
C VAL A 9 -15.06 4.50 -1.34
N ASP A 10 -14.39 5.64 -1.42
CA ASP A 10 -14.39 6.49 -2.60
C ASP A 10 -13.00 7.05 -2.94
N TRP A 11 -12.93 7.88 -3.97
CA TRP A 11 -11.67 8.51 -4.40
C TRP A 11 -11.00 9.35 -3.28
N THR A 12 -11.78 9.98 -2.42
CA THR A 12 -11.28 10.78 -1.30
C THR A 12 -10.49 9.93 -0.32
N ASP A 13 -10.87 8.66 -0.11
CA ASP A 13 -10.11 7.75 0.74
C ASP A 13 -8.74 7.42 0.15
N TYR A 14 -8.71 7.17 -1.15
CA TYR A 14 -7.47 6.94 -1.90
C TYR A 14 -6.57 8.19 -1.94
N GLN A 15 -7.17 9.37 -2.07
CA GLN A 15 -6.44 10.64 -2.02
C GLN A 15 -5.84 10.86 -0.64
N LYS A 16 -6.61 10.63 0.44
CA LYS A 16 -6.10 10.71 1.82
C LYS A 16 -4.95 9.74 2.08
N LEU A 17 -5.01 8.53 1.51
CA LEU A 17 -3.91 7.58 1.60
C LEU A 17 -2.63 8.16 0.95
N ALA A 18 -2.71 8.63 -0.29
CA ALA A 18 -1.56 9.23 -0.96
C ALA A 18 -1.03 10.44 -0.20
N ASP A 19 -1.92 11.34 0.25
CA ASP A 19 -1.58 12.54 1.00
C ASP A 19 -0.89 12.21 2.34
N ARG A 20 -1.27 11.11 3.00
CA ARG A 20 -0.61 10.65 4.24
C ARG A 20 0.86 10.34 4.01
N TYR A 21 1.19 9.59 2.96
CA TYR A 21 2.59 9.30 2.58
C TYR A 21 3.32 10.56 2.15
N ILE A 22 2.70 11.39 1.30
CA ILE A 22 3.28 12.65 0.81
C ILE A 22 3.62 13.59 1.96
N GLN A 23 2.73 13.72 2.95
CA GLN A 23 2.96 14.57 4.12
C GLN A 23 4.01 13.99 5.07
N ALA A 24 3.97 12.68 5.35
CA ALA A 24 4.91 12.01 6.24
C ALA A 24 6.37 12.11 5.74
N TYR A 25 6.57 12.02 4.43
CA TYR A 25 7.88 12.11 3.78
C TYR A 25 8.18 13.51 3.21
N GLN A 26 7.30 14.49 3.44
CA GLN A 26 7.45 15.87 2.98
C GLN A 26 7.74 15.99 1.46
N LEU A 27 7.09 15.12 0.67
CA LEU A 27 7.32 15.04 -0.76
C LEU A 27 6.78 16.30 -1.45
N GLY A 28 7.62 16.93 -2.27
CA GLY A 28 7.22 18.10 -3.06
C GLY A 28 6.24 17.75 -4.18
N LYS A 29 5.49 18.75 -4.64
CA LYS A 29 4.54 18.63 -5.77
C LYS A 29 5.17 18.07 -7.07
N ASP A 30 6.47 18.32 -7.25
CA ASP A 30 7.23 17.88 -8.42
C ASP A 30 8.04 16.59 -8.16
N ASP A 31 7.90 15.97 -6.98
CA ASP A 31 8.57 14.71 -6.64
C ASP A 31 7.96 13.55 -7.44
N ARG A 32 8.84 12.72 -8.02
CA ARG A 32 8.44 11.55 -8.81
C ARG A 32 7.70 10.51 -7.95
N ARG A 33 8.04 10.40 -6.67
CA ARG A 33 7.45 9.46 -5.71
C ARG A 33 6.03 9.84 -5.38
N ALA A 34 5.79 11.14 -5.16
CA ALA A 34 4.43 11.67 -4.96
C ALA A 34 3.54 11.41 -6.18
N ARG A 35 4.04 11.67 -7.39
CA ARG A 35 3.30 11.36 -8.63
C ARG A 35 3.03 9.86 -8.80
N ALA A 36 3.99 9.01 -8.48
CA ALA A 36 3.84 7.56 -8.57
C ALA A 36 2.75 7.04 -7.62
N LEU A 37 2.76 7.49 -6.35
CA LEU A 37 1.72 7.16 -5.37
C LEU A 37 0.33 7.59 -5.85
N GLN A 38 0.18 8.85 -6.29
CA GLN A 38 -1.10 9.37 -6.78
C GLN A 38 -1.61 8.59 -8.01
N SER A 39 -0.71 8.32 -8.95
CA SER A 39 -1.05 7.57 -10.17
C SER A 39 -1.49 6.15 -9.82
N PHE A 40 -0.78 5.48 -8.90
CA PHE A 40 -1.17 4.17 -8.42
C PHE A 40 -2.57 4.20 -7.77
N CYS A 41 -2.81 5.11 -6.82
CA CYS A 41 -4.10 5.24 -6.16
C CYS A 41 -5.24 5.42 -7.18
N GLN A 42 -5.02 6.27 -8.19
CA GLN A 42 -5.99 6.51 -9.25
C GLN A 42 -6.26 5.26 -10.09
N ILE A 43 -5.22 4.58 -10.54
CA ILE A 43 -5.35 3.37 -11.37
C ILE A 43 -6.05 2.28 -10.57
N PHE A 44 -5.68 2.07 -9.30
CA PHE A 44 -6.27 1.04 -8.46
C PHE A 44 -7.75 1.33 -8.16
N TRP A 45 -8.11 2.58 -7.91
CA TRP A 45 -9.50 2.99 -7.74
C TRP A 45 -10.35 2.70 -9.00
N LEU A 46 -9.83 3.02 -10.19
CA LEU A 46 -10.52 2.74 -11.45
C LEU A 46 -10.69 1.23 -11.71
N GLU A 47 -9.72 0.41 -11.32
CA GLU A 47 -9.86 -1.05 -11.40
C GLU A 47 -10.95 -1.55 -10.43
N LEU A 48 -11.02 -1.02 -9.21
CA LEU A 48 -12.08 -1.39 -8.27
C LEU A 48 -13.47 -1.04 -8.81
N LEU A 49 -13.65 0.15 -9.40
CA LEU A 49 -14.92 0.52 -10.03
C LEU A 49 -15.26 -0.40 -11.22
N ARG A 50 -14.26 -0.79 -12.01
CA ARG A 50 -14.47 -1.73 -13.12
C ARG A 50 -14.93 -3.11 -12.62
N HIS A 51 -14.36 -3.58 -11.51
CA HIS A 51 -14.65 -4.90 -10.95
C HIS A 51 -15.89 -4.95 -10.05
N SER A 52 -16.30 -3.82 -9.49
CA SER A 52 -17.51 -3.75 -8.65
C SER A 52 -18.78 -3.97 -9.47
N GLY A 53 -18.73 -3.74 -10.79
CA GLY A 53 -19.87 -3.88 -11.69
C GLY A 53 -20.99 -2.88 -11.42
N VAL A 54 -20.73 -1.84 -10.61
CA VAL A 54 -21.68 -0.77 -10.31
C VAL A 54 -21.24 0.52 -10.99
N ASP A 55 -22.20 1.22 -11.59
CA ASP A 55 -22.00 2.58 -12.09
C ASP A 55 -22.21 3.55 -10.92
N ALA A 56 -21.18 3.66 -10.08
CA ALA A 56 -21.18 4.47 -8.87
C ALA A 56 -19.80 5.13 -8.65
N ASP A 57 -19.81 6.28 -7.99
CA ASP A 57 -18.63 7.04 -7.59
C ASP A 57 -18.08 6.64 -6.20
N ARG A 58 -18.73 5.67 -5.55
CA ARG A 58 -18.39 5.13 -4.23
C ARG A 58 -18.84 3.68 -4.08
N LEU A 59 -18.16 2.92 -3.22
CA LEU A 59 -18.45 1.51 -2.94
C LEU A 59 -18.84 1.33 -1.47
N THR A 60 -19.82 0.46 -1.21
CA THR A 60 -20.00 -0.06 0.16
C THR A 60 -18.84 -1.00 0.53
N LYS A 61 -18.70 -1.33 1.81
CA LYS A 61 -17.69 -2.29 2.27
C LYS A 61 -17.76 -3.63 1.54
N ASP A 62 -18.95 -4.17 1.32
CA ASP A 62 -19.13 -5.47 0.63
C ASP A 62 -18.80 -5.39 -0.86
N GLN A 63 -19.13 -4.26 -1.50
CA GLN A 63 -18.77 -4.00 -2.89
C GLN A 63 -17.26 -3.82 -3.04
N PHE A 64 -16.63 -3.11 -2.12
CA PHE A 64 -15.18 -2.94 -2.06
C PHE A 64 -14.46 -4.28 -1.91
N ILE A 65 -14.86 -5.11 -0.93
CA ILE A 65 -14.26 -6.45 -0.70
C ILE A 65 -14.39 -7.31 -1.96
N THR A 66 -15.58 -7.31 -2.57
CA THR A 66 -15.83 -8.08 -3.80
C THR A 66 -14.98 -7.58 -4.96
N ALA A 67 -14.97 -6.27 -5.20
CA ALA A 67 -14.20 -5.63 -6.27
C ALA A 67 -12.70 -5.85 -6.10
N ASN A 68 -12.19 -5.72 -4.86
CA ASN A 68 -10.79 -5.95 -4.53
C ASN A 68 -10.39 -7.40 -4.84
N ARG A 69 -11.20 -8.37 -4.39
CA ARG A 69 -10.96 -9.78 -4.68
C ARG A 69 -10.92 -10.06 -6.18
N LEU A 70 -11.85 -9.49 -6.95
CA LEU A 70 -11.89 -9.65 -8.40
C LEU A 70 -10.70 -8.97 -9.10
N ALA A 71 -10.29 -7.79 -8.62
CA ALA A 71 -9.13 -7.05 -9.13
C ALA A 71 -7.82 -7.81 -8.93
N VAL A 72 -7.68 -8.52 -7.80
CA VAL A 72 -6.49 -9.32 -7.52
C VAL A 72 -6.48 -10.62 -8.33
N ILE A 73 -7.63 -11.29 -8.48
CA ILE A 73 -7.73 -12.53 -9.28
C ILE A 73 -7.52 -12.26 -10.78
N ASP A 74 -7.79 -11.04 -11.25
CA ASP A 74 -7.54 -10.64 -12.64
C ASP A 74 -6.03 -10.54 -12.94
N THR A 75 -5.44 -11.69 -13.24
CA THR A 75 -4.01 -11.83 -13.57
C THR A 75 -3.61 -11.15 -14.87
N SER A 76 -4.57 -10.67 -15.67
CA SER A 76 -4.27 -9.93 -16.90
C SER A 76 -3.61 -8.57 -16.62
N ARG A 77 -3.71 -8.06 -15.39
CA ARG A 77 -3.16 -6.75 -14.98
C ARG A 77 -2.36 -6.80 -13.67
N LEU A 78 -1.74 -7.94 -13.35
CA LEU A 78 -0.78 -8.12 -12.22
C LEU A 78 0.21 -6.94 -12.05
N ASN A 79 0.49 -6.19 -13.12
CA ASN A 79 1.31 -4.97 -13.10
C ASN A 79 0.76 -3.82 -12.23
N VAL A 80 -0.56 -3.70 -11.99
CA VAL A 80 -1.11 -2.58 -11.21
C VAL A 80 -0.79 -2.72 -9.72
N THR A 81 -0.98 -3.92 -9.16
CA THR A 81 -0.64 -4.23 -7.77
C THR A 81 0.87 -4.19 -7.52
N GLU A 82 1.68 -4.67 -8.48
CA GLU A 82 3.14 -4.49 -8.42
C GLU A 82 3.54 -3.02 -8.47
N GLY A 83 2.89 -2.21 -9.33
CA GLY A 83 3.16 -0.77 -9.44
C GLY A 83 2.97 -0.02 -8.12
N GLY A 84 1.96 -0.40 -7.33
CA GLY A 84 1.76 0.15 -5.98
C GLY A 84 2.86 -0.21 -5.00
N GLY A 85 3.28 -1.48 -5.01
CA GLY A 85 4.41 -1.93 -4.20
C GLY A 85 5.70 -1.17 -4.55
N HIS A 86 5.97 -0.94 -5.84
CA HIS A 86 7.13 -0.17 -6.27
C HIS A 86 7.06 1.30 -5.85
N ALA A 87 5.89 1.92 -5.98
CA ALA A 87 5.70 3.31 -5.59
C ALA A 87 5.88 3.53 -4.09
N ILE A 88 5.37 2.62 -3.25
CA ILE A 88 5.57 2.69 -1.80
C ILE A 88 7.02 2.40 -1.44
N PHE A 89 7.65 1.39 -2.05
CA PHE A 89 9.06 1.10 -1.82
C PHE A 89 9.93 2.33 -2.08
N ASP A 90 9.74 3.00 -3.22
CA ASP A 90 10.52 4.20 -3.58
C ASP A 90 10.32 5.38 -2.61
N VAL A 91 9.20 5.39 -1.87
CA VAL A 91 8.93 6.39 -0.82
C VAL A 91 9.65 6.05 0.47
N LEU A 92 9.70 4.76 0.82
CA LEU A 92 10.33 4.25 2.03
C LEU A 92 11.86 4.25 1.94
N ASP A 93 12.41 3.90 0.77
CA ASP A 93 13.84 3.97 0.43
C ASP A 93 14.25 5.44 0.24
N GLU A 94 14.65 6.09 1.33
CA GLU A 94 14.97 7.51 1.34
C GLU A 94 16.39 7.78 0.84
N ASN A 95 17.30 6.86 1.14
CA ASN A 95 18.71 6.99 0.79
C ASN A 95 18.98 6.54 -0.67
N GLY A 96 18.05 5.82 -1.31
CA GLY A 96 18.11 5.35 -2.69
C GLY A 96 19.05 4.18 -2.89
N ASP A 97 19.34 3.39 -1.85
CA ASP A 97 20.21 2.21 -1.91
C ASP A 97 19.49 0.96 -2.43
N ASN A 98 18.19 1.07 -2.71
CA ASN A 98 17.32 0.00 -3.20
C ASN A 98 17.05 -1.11 -2.17
N GLU A 99 17.22 -0.80 -0.90
CA GLU A 99 16.88 -1.62 0.27
C GLU A 99 16.05 -0.77 1.24
N ILE A 100 15.32 -1.39 2.16
CA ILE A 100 14.68 -0.69 3.28
C ILE A 100 15.39 -1.11 4.55
N SER A 101 16.11 -0.16 5.14
CA SER A 101 16.77 -0.35 6.42
C SER A 101 15.76 -0.40 7.58
N LYS A 102 16.21 -0.90 8.73
CA LYS A 102 15.41 -0.91 9.98
C LYS A 102 14.98 0.51 10.39
N ASP A 103 15.83 1.50 10.15
CA ASP A 103 15.53 2.90 10.48
C ASP A 103 14.46 3.48 9.56
N GLU A 104 14.53 3.20 8.26
CA GLU A 104 13.50 3.59 7.28
C GLU A 104 12.16 2.91 7.56
N PHE A 105 12.20 1.62 7.92
CA PHE A 105 10.99 0.89 8.32
C PHE A 105 10.38 1.43 9.62
N ALA A 106 11.20 1.70 10.64
CA ALA A 106 10.73 2.29 11.89
C ALA A 106 10.16 3.71 11.67
N ARG A 107 10.78 4.49 10.78
CA ARG A 107 10.25 5.78 10.35
C ARG A 107 8.90 5.64 9.69
N PHE A 108 8.73 4.71 8.75
CA PHE A 108 7.45 4.43 8.12
C PHE A 108 6.36 4.13 9.17
N LEU A 109 6.65 3.26 10.13
CA LEU A 109 5.69 2.88 11.17
C LEU A 109 5.26 4.07 12.05
N ARG A 110 6.22 4.90 12.44
CA ARG A 110 5.96 6.10 13.24
C ARG A 110 5.24 7.19 12.46
N ASP A 111 5.70 7.50 11.24
CA ASP A 111 5.30 8.72 10.54
C ASP A 111 4.06 8.49 9.66
N VAL A 112 3.90 7.31 9.06
CA VAL A 112 2.71 6.95 8.26
C VAL A 112 1.69 6.23 9.11
N TRP A 113 2.12 5.22 9.88
CA TRP A 113 1.22 4.35 10.64
C TRP A 113 0.88 4.85 12.05
N LYS A 114 1.60 5.88 12.54
CA LYS A 114 1.44 6.42 13.88
C LYS A 114 1.47 5.33 14.97
N THR A 115 2.27 4.29 14.75
CA THR A 115 2.44 3.15 15.66
C THR A 115 3.91 3.04 16.06
N ASP A 116 4.17 3.03 17.37
CA ASP A 116 5.52 2.90 17.96
C ASP A 116 5.71 1.55 18.68
N GLY A 117 4.93 0.52 18.29
CA GLY A 117 4.80 -0.72 19.05
C GLY A 117 5.95 -1.73 18.87
N PRO A 118 6.17 -2.64 19.85
CA PRO A 118 7.14 -3.74 19.78
C PRO A 118 6.93 -4.67 18.57
N ASP A 119 5.75 -4.64 17.95
CA ASP A 119 5.42 -5.38 16.73
C ASP A 119 6.25 -4.94 15.51
N ALA A 120 6.86 -3.75 15.52
CA ALA A 120 7.69 -3.25 14.43
C ALA A 120 8.82 -4.21 14.04
N MET A 121 9.55 -4.73 15.02
CA MET A 121 10.68 -5.62 14.75
C MET A 121 10.21 -7.02 14.33
N ASP A 122 9.09 -7.48 14.88
CA ASP A 122 8.47 -8.74 14.48
C ASP A 122 7.96 -8.68 13.04
N MET A 123 7.40 -7.54 12.63
CA MET A 123 6.99 -7.30 11.24
C MET A 123 8.17 -7.19 10.30
N PHE A 124 9.23 -6.50 10.70
CA PHE A 124 10.47 -6.43 9.92
C PHE A 124 11.03 -7.83 9.67
N THR A 125 11.14 -8.64 10.72
CA THR A 125 11.65 -10.03 10.65
C THR A 125 10.77 -10.94 9.79
N LYS A 126 9.49 -10.64 9.64
CA LYS A 126 8.59 -11.37 8.72
C LYS A 126 8.79 -10.97 7.25
N LEU A 127 9.25 -9.74 7.00
CA LEU A 127 9.49 -9.21 5.67
C LEU A 127 10.90 -9.54 5.16
N ASP A 128 11.89 -9.48 6.04
CA ASP A 128 13.29 -9.91 5.84
C ASP A 128 13.36 -11.45 5.88
N THR A 129 13.24 -12.07 4.71
CA THR A 129 13.04 -13.52 4.58
C THR A 129 14.35 -14.29 4.42
N ASP A 130 15.41 -13.63 3.98
CA ASP A 130 16.75 -14.20 3.93
C ASP A 130 17.61 -13.87 5.17
N GLY A 131 17.17 -12.92 6.00
CA GLY A 131 17.76 -12.59 7.30
C GLY A 131 19.03 -11.75 7.18
N ASP A 132 19.19 -11.01 6.08
CA ASP A 132 20.35 -10.14 5.86
C ASP A 132 20.28 -8.82 6.65
N GLY A 133 19.13 -8.53 7.25
CA GLY A 133 18.89 -7.38 8.11
C GLY A 133 18.38 -6.15 7.38
N VAL A 134 18.08 -6.24 6.08
CA VAL A 134 17.38 -5.24 5.27
C VAL A 134 16.14 -5.87 4.63
N ILE A 135 15.24 -5.04 4.08
CA ILE A 135 14.14 -5.56 3.25
C ILE A 135 14.46 -5.19 1.80
N SER A 136 14.80 -6.20 1.01
CA SER A 136 15.05 -5.99 -0.41
C SER A 136 13.75 -5.62 -1.14
N ARG A 137 13.88 -4.94 -2.29
CA ARG A 137 12.72 -4.66 -3.16
C ARG A 137 11.95 -5.93 -3.52
N HIS A 138 12.65 -7.04 -3.74
CA HIS A 138 12.00 -8.30 -4.09
C HIS A 138 11.09 -8.79 -2.96
N GLU A 139 11.58 -8.77 -1.73
CA GLU A 139 10.83 -9.20 -0.55
C GLU A 139 9.64 -8.29 -0.28
N PHE A 140 9.83 -6.98 -0.43
CA PHE A 140 8.74 -6.01 -0.30
C PHE A 140 7.61 -6.29 -1.30
N ILE A 141 7.94 -6.42 -2.58
CA ILE A 141 6.94 -6.69 -3.63
C ILE A 141 6.28 -8.06 -3.42
N ARG A 142 7.05 -9.07 -2.97
CA ARG A 142 6.52 -10.38 -2.63
C ARG A 142 5.49 -10.28 -1.51
N ALA A 143 5.80 -9.58 -0.42
CA ALA A 143 4.90 -9.39 0.70
C ALA A 143 3.63 -8.64 0.30
N VAL A 144 3.77 -7.56 -0.48
CA VAL A 144 2.63 -6.81 -1.03
C VAL A 144 1.74 -7.71 -1.89
N ARG A 145 2.34 -8.46 -2.81
CA ARG A 145 1.65 -9.40 -3.68
C ARG A 145 0.95 -10.50 -2.87
N GLU A 146 1.62 -11.08 -1.88
CA GLU A 146 1.06 -12.09 -0.99
C GLU A 146 -0.16 -11.54 -0.24
N HIS A 147 -0.15 -10.29 0.24
CA HIS A 147 -1.33 -9.70 0.88
C HIS A 147 -2.49 -9.46 -0.09
N PHE A 148 -2.21 -8.94 -1.29
CA PHE A 148 -3.27 -8.77 -2.28
C PHE A 148 -3.86 -10.13 -2.66
N LEU A 149 -3.04 -11.18 -2.82
CA LEU A 149 -3.46 -12.52 -3.22
C LEU A 149 -4.07 -13.36 -2.09
N SER A 150 -3.64 -13.14 -0.85
CA SER A 150 -4.13 -13.89 0.30
C SER A 150 -5.39 -13.22 0.82
N ASN A 151 -6.42 -14.02 1.09
CA ASN A 151 -7.54 -13.58 1.93
C ASN A 151 -7.11 -13.49 3.42
N ASP A 152 -5.82 -13.32 3.69
CA ASP A 152 -5.27 -13.26 5.04
C ASP A 152 -5.08 -11.80 5.45
N PRO A 153 -5.96 -11.26 6.32
CA PRO A 153 -5.85 -9.89 6.81
C PRO A 153 -4.57 -9.64 7.62
N ASP A 154 -3.91 -10.71 8.12
CA ASP A 154 -2.67 -10.63 8.90
C ASP A 154 -1.40 -10.80 8.04
N ALA A 155 -1.55 -10.91 6.71
CA ALA A 155 -0.41 -11.01 5.80
C ALA A 155 0.47 -9.75 5.88
N PRO A 156 1.81 -9.89 5.84
CA PRO A 156 2.73 -8.77 6.03
C PRO A 156 2.52 -7.59 5.06
N GLY A 157 2.08 -7.85 3.82
CA GLY A 157 1.78 -6.80 2.84
C GLY A 157 0.57 -5.92 3.18
N GLY A 158 -0.30 -6.36 4.08
CA GLY A 158 -1.42 -5.56 4.59
C GLY A 158 -0.94 -4.33 5.37
N LEU A 159 0.29 -4.38 5.85
CA LEU A 159 0.99 -3.25 6.44
C LEU A 159 0.98 -2.00 5.52
N PHE A 160 1.07 -2.17 4.21
CA PHE A 160 1.26 -1.02 3.33
C PHE A 160 -0.06 -0.37 2.89
N PHE A 161 -1.18 -1.08 3.06
CA PHE A 161 -2.48 -0.68 2.49
C PHE A 161 -3.70 -0.81 3.43
N ALA A 162 -3.65 -1.61 4.51
CA ALA A 162 -4.86 -2.08 5.20
C ALA A 162 -5.40 -1.15 6.32
N HIS A 163 -4.56 -0.35 6.98
CA HIS A 163 -4.95 0.48 8.13
C HIS A 163 -5.06 1.97 7.77
N VAL A 164 -5.97 2.28 6.85
CA VAL A 164 -6.32 3.65 6.46
C VAL A 164 -7.82 3.83 6.60
#